data_AF-A0A9Q0SHQ5-F1
#
_entry.id   AF-A0A9Q0SHQ5-F1
#
_cell.length_a   1.000
_cell.length_b   1.000
_cell.length_c   1.000
_cell.angle_alpha   90.00
_cell.angle_beta   90.00
_cell.angle_gamma   90.00
#
_symmetry.space_group_name_H-M   'P 1'
#
loop_
_entity.id
_entity.type
_entity.pdbx_description
1 polymer ?
#
loop_
_entity_poly.entity_id
_entity_poly.type
_entity_poly.pdbx_seq_one_letter_code
_entity_poly.pdbx_strand_id
1 'polypeptide(L)'
;MWAKNMVFLNLVERFVPNGWAYRFSNTNTTILYYWSSTLADLEPLNITDKATDVAMHLDRAPAFMRQFLHHFDVLVLNTGHHWNRGKITANHWVMAFFRTISPRHFRNGDWNTGGNCDNTTPLTGGSGVSQDESSDPVIAAAVKGTNITLLDITALSDLRDEGHISRYSVKATAGVNDCLHWCLPGIPDTWNELLVAQI
;
A
#
# COMPACT_ATOMS: atom_id res chain seq x y z
N MET A 1 -21.16 -12.83 -11.32
CA MET A 1 -20.61 -13.00 -9.94
C MET A 1 -19.15 -12.54 -10.01
N TRP A 2 -18.65 -11.45 -9.44
CA TRP A 2 -19.05 -10.64 -8.27
C TRP A 2 -18.59 -9.16 -8.44
N ALA A 3 -19.32 -8.24 -7.80
CA ALA A 3 -19.21 -6.75 -7.85
C ALA A 3 -17.85 -6.17 -7.45
N LYS A 4 -17.55 -4.87 -7.77
CA LYS A 4 -16.85 -3.89 -6.89
C LYS A 4 -17.22 -2.39 -7.18
N ASN A 5 -18.00 -1.79 -6.28
CA ASN A 5 -18.83 -0.57 -6.31
C ASN A 5 -18.85 0.16 -4.95
N MET A 6 -19.06 1.49 -4.87
CA MET A 6 -19.31 2.18 -3.59
C MET A 6 -20.79 2.35 -3.30
N VAL A 7 -21.27 1.89 -2.13
CA VAL A 7 -22.65 2.09 -1.65
C VAL A 7 -22.61 2.89 -0.36
N PHE A 8 -23.46 3.91 -0.28
CA PHE A 8 -23.49 4.84 0.85
C PHE A 8 -24.90 4.99 1.39
N LEU A 9 -24.99 5.30 2.69
CA LEU A 9 -26.24 5.65 3.34
C LEU A 9 -26.23 7.15 3.68
N ASN A 10 -27.23 7.85 3.17
CA ASN A 10 -27.62 9.27 3.22
C ASN A 10 -26.97 10.29 2.25
N LEU A 11 -27.79 10.80 1.32
CA LEU A 11 -27.62 12.07 0.61
C LEU A 11 -29.02 12.51 0.13
N VAL A 12 -29.37 13.80 0.19
CA VAL A 12 -30.76 14.26 -0.06
C VAL A 12 -30.94 14.90 -1.45
N GLU A 13 -29.95 14.80 -2.34
CA GLU A 13 -30.00 15.45 -3.66
C GLU A 13 -30.14 14.47 -4.84
N ARG A 14 -30.85 14.92 -5.88
CA ARG A 14 -31.32 14.11 -7.02
C ARG A 14 -30.29 13.90 -8.14
N PHE A 15 -29.07 14.44 -8.06
CA PHE A 15 -28.09 14.31 -9.14
C PHE A 15 -26.75 13.74 -8.66
N VAL A 16 -26.37 12.58 -9.21
CA VAL A 16 -25.11 11.89 -8.93
C VAL A 16 -24.45 11.59 -10.28
N PRO A 17 -23.44 12.37 -10.74
CA PRO A 17 -22.74 12.05 -11.98
C PRO A 17 -22.03 10.70 -11.83
N ASN A 18 -22.26 9.78 -12.76
CA ASN A 18 -21.78 8.39 -12.73
C ASN A 18 -22.31 7.54 -11.55
N GLY A 19 -23.52 7.81 -11.06
CA GLY A 19 -24.14 7.09 -9.94
C GLY A 19 -25.67 7.26 -9.83
N TRP A 20 -26.28 6.84 -8.71
CA TRP A 20 -27.71 7.01 -8.42
C TRP A 20 -28.03 7.10 -6.91
N ALA A 21 -29.22 7.60 -6.54
CA ALA A 21 -29.68 7.71 -5.14
C ALA A 21 -31.19 7.42 -4.95
N TYR A 22 -31.58 6.84 -3.82
CA TYR A 22 -32.98 6.52 -3.48
C TYR A 22 -33.33 6.80 -2.01
N ARG A 23 -34.39 7.58 -1.74
CA ARG A 23 -34.78 8.05 -0.39
C ARG A 23 -36.09 7.44 0.11
N PHE A 24 -36.06 6.91 1.33
CA PHE A 24 -37.20 6.40 2.09
C PHE A 24 -37.71 7.49 3.04
N SER A 25 -38.83 8.15 2.72
CA SER A 25 -39.37 9.26 3.52
C SER A 25 -39.85 8.86 4.92
N ASN A 26 -40.31 7.61 5.08
CA ASN A 26 -40.83 7.10 6.36
C ASN A 26 -39.75 6.91 7.42
N THR A 27 -38.52 6.59 7.01
CA THR A 27 -37.34 6.44 7.90
C THR A 27 -36.32 7.55 7.73
N ASN A 28 -36.56 8.46 6.78
CA ASN A 28 -35.63 9.49 6.33
C ASN A 28 -34.23 8.95 5.97
N THR A 29 -34.16 7.80 5.30
CA THR A 29 -32.91 7.14 4.89
C THR A 29 -32.70 7.27 3.38
N THR A 30 -31.51 7.61 2.91
CA THR A 30 -31.15 7.49 1.48
C THR A 30 -30.11 6.41 1.25
N ILE A 31 -30.20 5.67 0.16
CA ILE A 31 -29.13 4.81 -0.37
C ILE A 31 -28.55 5.49 -1.61
N LEU A 32 -27.22 5.64 -1.68
CA LEU A 32 -26.49 6.21 -2.82
C LEU A 32 -25.49 5.21 -3.39
N TYR A 33 -25.28 5.28 -4.69
CA TYR A 33 -24.29 4.51 -5.43
C TYR A 33 -23.42 5.44 -6.29
N TYR A 34 -22.11 5.24 -6.29
CA TYR A 34 -21.16 5.97 -7.14
C TYR A 34 -20.13 5.03 -7.77
N TRP A 35 -19.85 5.22 -9.06
CA TRP A 35 -18.83 4.43 -9.77
C TRP A 35 -17.44 5.05 -9.62
N SER A 36 -16.55 4.34 -8.92
CA SER A 36 -15.11 4.50 -9.09
C SER A 36 -14.45 3.14 -9.21
N SER A 37 -13.70 2.99 -10.29
CA SER A 37 -13.05 1.77 -10.72
C SER A 37 -11.91 1.35 -9.78
N THR A 38 -11.10 2.32 -9.40
CA THR A 38 -9.84 2.16 -8.67
C THR A 38 -9.97 2.72 -7.26
N LEU A 39 -10.83 3.67 -6.92
CA LEU A 39 -10.56 4.46 -5.70
C LEU A 39 -9.16 5.11 -5.72
N ALA A 40 -8.48 5.06 -6.86
CA ALA A 40 -7.34 5.86 -7.27
C ALA A 40 -7.92 6.92 -8.21
N ASP A 41 -7.53 8.16 -8.07
CA ASP A 41 -7.90 9.20 -9.01
C ASP A 41 -7.01 9.10 -10.25
N LEU A 42 -7.52 9.51 -11.40
CA LEU A 42 -6.96 9.17 -12.72
C LEU A 42 -6.84 10.43 -13.58
N GLU A 43 -5.70 10.65 -14.23
CA GLU A 43 -5.40 11.92 -14.90
C GLU A 43 -4.54 11.74 -16.17
N PRO A 44 -4.98 12.17 -17.36
CA PRO A 44 -4.20 12.01 -18.59
C PRO A 44 -2.91 12.84 -18.60
N LEU A 45 -1.81 12.28 -19.11
CA LEU A 45 -0.50 12.92 -19.28
C LEU A 45 -0.53 14.03 -20.35
N ASN A 46 -1.54 14.06 -21.25
CA ASN A 46 -1.79 15.14 -22.24
C ASN A 46 -3.29 15.30 -22.61
N ILE A 47 -3.96 16.36 -22.13
CA ILE A 47 -5.42 16.55 -22.32
C ILE A 47 -5.87 16.82 -23.76
N THR A 48 -4.99 17.36 -24.60
CA THR A 48 -5.30 17.60 -26.03
C THR A 48 -5.14 16.32 -26.85
N ASP A 49 -4.35 15.38 -26.33
CA ASP A 49 -4.11 14.07 -26.93
C ASP A 49 -4.89 12.98 -26.20
N LYS A 50 -5.95 12.52 -26.83
CA LYS A 50 -6.81 11.48 -26.27
C LYS A 50 -6.14 10.10 -26.19
N ALA A 51 -4.98 9.92 -26.81
CA ALA A 51 -4.21 8.67 -26.78
C ALA A 51 -3.08 8.67 -25.74
N THR A 52 -2.97 9.75 -24.95
CA THR A 52 -1.93 9.91 -23.95
C THR A 52 -2.02 8.88 -22.82
N ASP A 53 -0.87 8.61 -22.18
CA ASP A 53 -0.87 7.86 -20.93
C ASP A 53 -1.67 8.58 -19.85
N VAL A 54 -2.12 7.90 -18.82
CA VAL A 54 -2.92 8.46 -17.73
C VAL A 54 -2.17 8.12 -16.46
N ALA A 55 -2.00 9.02 -15.51
CA ALA A 55 -1.42 8.67 -14.23
C ALA A 55 -2.51 8.02 -13.36
N MET A 56 -2.19 6.86 -12.76
CA MET A 56 -3.02 6.29 -11.70
C MET A 56 -2.31 6.49 -10.38
N HIS A 57 -3.02 7.18 -9.51
CA HIS A 57 -2.48 7.61 -8.25
C HIS A 57 -2.98 6.68 -7.16
N LEU A 58 -2.16 5.68 -6.80
CA LEU A 58 -2.56 4.59 -5.91
C LEU A 58 -2.70 5.01 -4.44
N ASP A 59 -2.49 6.29 -4.21
CA ASP A 59 -2.61 7.06 -3.00
C ASP A 59 -3.80 8.06 -3.02
N ARG A 60 -4.54 8.27 -4.13
CA ARG A 60 -5.66 9.27 -4.24
C ARG A 60 -7.06 8.68 -4.32
N ALA A 61 -7.93 8.96 -3.36
CA ALA A 61 -9.36 8.65 -3.48
C ALA A 61 -10.06 9.44 -4.63
N PRO A 62 -11.19 8.94 -5.19
CA PRO A 62 -11.90 9.55 -6.33
C PRO A 62 -12.59 10.89 -6.01
N ALA A 63 -12.73 11.78 -7.01
CA ALA A 63 -13.25 13.15 -6.87
C ALA A 63 -14.57 13.29 -6.08
N PHE A 64 -15.52 12.38 -6.29
CA PHE A 64 -16.81 12.42 -5.59
C PHE A 64 -16.73 11.94 -4.13
N MET A 65 -15.97 10.86 -3.87
CA MET A 65 -15.73 10.40 -2.50
C MET A 65 -15.05 11.50 -1.70
N ARG A 66 -14.12 12.22 -2.35
CA ARG A 66 -13.46 13.38 -1.76
C ARG A 66 -14.45 14.52 -1.40
N GLN A 67 -15.53 14.75 -2.15
CA GLN A 67 -16.51 15.83 -1.88
C GLN A 67 -17.56 15.49 -0.81
N PHE A 68 -17.92 14.22 -0.65
CA PHE A 68 -19.14 13.85 0.10
C PHE A 68 -18.95 12.79 1.18
N LEU A 69 -17.71 12.32 1.46
CA LEU A 69 -17.42 11.23 2.41
C LEU A 69 -18.09 11.37 3.79
N HIS A 70 -18.30 12.61 4.22
CA HIS A 70 -18.75 13.00 5.55
C HIS A 70 -20.27 13.08 5.71
N HIS A 71 -21.03 13.08 4.62
CA HIS A 71 -22.49 12.99 4.67
C HIS A 71 -22.96 11.54 4.79
N PHE A 72 -22.03 10.59 4.85
CA PHE A 72 -22.32 9.17 4.89
C PHE A 72 -22.29 8.60 6.31
N ASP A 73 -23.41 7.99 6.70
CA ASP A 73 -23.55 7.29 7.98
C ASP A 73 -22.90 5.89 7.94
N VAL A 74 -22.88 5.25 6.76
CA VAL A 74 -22.26 3.95 6.51
C VAL A 74 -21.65 3.98 5.11
N LEU A 75 -20.40 3.53 5.03
CA LEU A 75 -19.63 3.48 3.80
C LEU A 75 -19.28 2.03 3.44
N VAL A 76 -19.72 1.60 2.27
CA VAL A 76 -19.30 0.33 1.70
C VAL A 76 -18.40 0.63 0.51
N LEU A 77 -17.10 0.56 0.73
CA LEU A 77 -16.11 0.69 -0.33
C LEU A 77 -15.91 -0.62 -1.02
N ASN A 78 -15.74 -0.56 -2.33
CA ASN A 78 -15.31 -1.74 -3.04
C ASN A 78 -14.56 -1.37 -4.30
N THR A 79 -13.32 -1.83 -4.38
CA THR A 79 -12.43 -1.62 -5.50
C THR A 79 -11.50 -2.77 -5.70
N GLY A 80 -11.05 -2.91 -6.93
CA GLY A 80 -10.13 -3.98 -7.29
C GLY A 80 -10.37 -4.49 -8.70
N HIS A 81 -11.58 -4.36 -9.25
CA HIS A 81 -11.84 -4.77 -10.63
C HIS A 81 -11.04 -3.91 -11.64
N HIS A 82 -10.39 -2.82 -11.23
CA HIS A 82 -9.65 -1.93 -12.12
C HIS A 82 -8.24 -1.53 -11.64
N TRP A 83 -7.81 -1.95 -10.45
CA TRP A 83 -6.38 -2.01 -10.11
C TRP A 83 -5.70 -3.16 -10.86
N ASN A 84 -6.01 -3.26 -12.15
CA ASN A 84 -5.59 -4.35 -12.99
C ASN A 84 -4.94 -3.76 -14.23
N ARG A 85 -3.84 -4.39 -14.65
CA ARG A 85 -2.95 -3.82 -15.64
C ARG A 85 -3.61 -3.57 -17.00
N GLY A 86 -4.59 -4.36 -17.41
CA GLY A 86 -5.31 -4.18 -18.69
C GLY A 86 -6.28 -3.02 -18.63
N LYS A 87 -6.85 -2.75 -17.44
CA LYS A 87 -7.51 -1.48 -17.18
C LYS A 87 -6.48 -0.38 -17.01
N ILE A 88 -5.34 -0.63 -16.39
CA ILE A 88 -4.27 0.35 -16.28
C ILE A 88 -3.83 0.77 -17.67
N THR A 89 -3.30 -0.09 -18.51
CA THR A 89 -2.88 0.20 -19.87
C THR A 89 -3.99 0.54 -20.87
N ALA A 90 -5.18 -0.10 -20.84
CA ALA A 90 -6.26 0.29 -21.78
C ALA A 90 -6.89 1.64 -21.41
N ASN A 91 -6.73 2.05 -20.16
CA ASN A 91 -6.98 3.42 -19.73
C ASN A 91 -5.67 4.22 -19.61
N HIS A 92 -4.57 3.67 -20.11
CA HIS A 92 -3.18 4.12 -20.04
C HIS A 92 -2.62 4.61 -18.70
N TRP A 93 -3.22 4.24 -17.58
CA TRP A 93 -2.72 4.37 -16.21
C TRP A 93 -1.23 3.98 -16.08
N VAL A 94 -0.43 4.82 -15.42
CA VAL A 94 0.98 4.59 -15.12
C VAL A 94 1.29 4.90 -13.66
N MET A 95 2.16 4.06 -13.11
CA MET A 95 2.63 3.93 -11.73
C MET A 95 4.05 3.35 -11.84
N ALA A 96 5.08 3.87 -11.18
CA ALA A 96 6.45 3.38 -11.43
C ALA A 96 7.37 3.37 -10.20
N PHE A 97 7.57 2.19 -9.60
CA PHE A 97 8.25 2.02 -8.30
C PHE A 97 8.89 0.63 -8.08
N PHE A 98 9.92 0.50 -7.22
CA PHE A 98 10.73 -0.71 -7.07
C PHE A 98 11.42 -0.83 -5.71
N ARG A 99 11.16 -1.86 -4.90
CA ARG A 99 11.72 -1.97 -3.54
C ARG A 99 13.04 -2.71 -3.39
N THR A 100 13.93 -2.24 -2.51
CA THR A 100 15.22 -2.87 -2.14
C THR A 100 15.08 -3.99 -1.08
N ILE A 101 16.19 -4.66 -0.71
CA ILE A 101 16.25 -5.86 0.16
C ILE A 101 15.67 -5.67 1.57
N SER A 102 14.88 -6.64 2.05
CA SER A 102 14.59 -6.79 3.48
C SER A 102 15.64 -7.69 4.17
N PRO A 103 16.21 -7.29 5.31
CA PRO A 103 17.30 -8.02 5.98
C PRO A 103 16.88 -9.07 7.03
N ARG A 104 17.88 -9.78 7.59
CA ARG A 104 17.78 -10.87 8.58
C ARG A 104 18.76 -10.74 9.74
N HIS A 105 18.40 -11.23 10.92
CA HIS A 105 19.20 -11.03 12.14
C HIS A 105 19.38 -12.30 12.99
N PHE A 106 20.28 -13.21 12.61
CA PHE A 106 20.61 -14.39 13.44
C PHE A 106 21.80 -14.15 14.35
N ARG A 107 21.67 -14.59 15.58
CA ARG A 107 22.74 -14.59 16.58
C ARG A 107 22.94 -15.99 17.14
N ASN A 108 24.19 -16.31 17.47
CA ASN A 108 24.61 -17.55 18.15
C ASN A 108 24.29 -18.84 17.38
N GLY A 109 24.41 -18.79 16.07
CA GLY A 109 24.08 -19.88 15.17
C GLY A 109 23.23 -19.35 14.03
N ASP A 110 23.00 -20.23 13.08
CA ASP A 110 22.08 -20.01 11.98
C ASP A 110 20.74 -20.68 12.28
N TRP A 111 19.82 -20.53 11.34
CA TRP A 111 18.50 -21.13 11.39
C TRP A 111 18.49 -22.64 11.68
N ASN A 112 19.53 -23.41 11.29
CA ASN A 112 19.63 -24.86 11.47
C ASN A 112 20.57 -25.31 12.58
N THR A 113 21.22 -24.36 13.26
CA THR A 113 22.21 -24.63 14.30
C THR A 113 21.85 -23.97 15.63
N GLY A 114 20.61 -23.45 15.76
CA GLY A 114 20.08 -22.91 17.01
C GLY A 114 20.15 -21.38 17.15
N GLY A 115 20.26 -20.64 16.05
CA GLY A 115 20.32 -19.18 16.06
C GLY A 115 19.02 -18.50 16.54
N ASN A 116 19.16 -17.23 16.98
CA ASN A 116 18.05 -16.43 17.54
C ASN A 116 18.09 -14.93 17.23
N CYS A 117 16.97 -14.26 17.48
CA CYS A 117 16.70 -12.82 17.31
C CYS A 117 15.78 -12.32 18.43
N ASP A 118 15.97 -12.82 19.65
CA ASP A 118 15.18 -12.43 20.83
C ASP A 118 15.56 -11.02 21.34
N ASN A 119 16.21 -10.20 20.52
CA ASN A 119 16.61 -8.87 20.90
C ASN A 119 15.38 -7.96 21.01
N THR A 120 15.29 -7.19 22.10
CA THR A 120 14.18 -6.25 22.33
C THR A 120 14.62 -4.79 22.20
N THR A 121 15.91 -4.55 21.98
CA THR A 121 16.49 -3.21 21.84
C THR A 121 17.02 -3.06 20.42
N PRO A 122 16.53 -2.10 19.63
CA PRO A 122 16.96 -1.95 18.24
C PRO A 122 18.48 -1.80 18.09
N LEU A 123 19.04 -2.40 17.04
CA LEU A 123 20.45 -2.24 16.65
C LEU A 123 20.86 -0.79 16.37
N THR A 124 19.89 0.09 16.08
CA THR A 124 20.15 1.52 15.93
C THR A 124 20.96 2.09 17.09
N GLY A 125 20.64 1.72 18.34
CA GLY A 125 21.18 2.38 19.53
C GLY A 125 20.96 3.91 19.53
N GLY A 126 19.97 4.40 18.76
CA GLY A 126 19.77 5.83 18.48
C GLY A 126 20.45 6.37 17.22
N SER A 127 21.17 5.53 16.47
CA SER A 127 21.84 5.86 15.20
C SER A 127 20.96 5.57 13.99
N GLY A 128 21.10 6.38 12.94
CA GLY A 128 20.38 6.22 11.69
C GLY A 128 21.23 5.67 10.56
N VAL A 129 20.60 5.47 9.41
CA VAL A 129 21.25 5.22 8.13
C VAL A 129 21.89 6.54 7.66
N SER A 130 23.21 6.61 7.49
CA SER A 130 23.93 7.82 7.05
C SER A 130 24.64 7.68 5.70
N GLN A 131 24.19 6.74 4.87
CA GLN A 131 24.81 6.44 3.59
C GLN A 131 23.98 6.97 2.43
N ASP A 132 24.69 7.38 1.37
CA ASP A 132 24.08 8.00 0.19
C ASP A 132 23.73 6.97 -0.89
N GLU A 133 24.37 5.81 -0.89
CA GLU A 133 24.07 4.73 -1.82
C GLU A 133 23.19 3.67 -1.15
N SER A 134 22.38 3.01 -1.96
CA SER A 134 21.58 1.91 -1.46
C SER A 134 22.48 0.86 -0.82
N SER A 135 22.09 0.35 0.35
CA SER A 135 22.66 -0.88 0.92
C SER A 135 22.50 -2.06 -0.04
N ASP A 136 21.68 -1.87 -1.07
CA ASP A 136 21.52 -2.73 -2.21
C ASP A 136 22.02 -2.04 -3.50
N PRO A 137 23.36 -1.92 -3.68
CA PRO A 137 23.94 -1.20 -4.82
C PRO A 137 23.61 -1.87 -6.15
N VAL A 138 23.39 -3.18 -6.09
CA VAL A 138 22.97 -4.00 -7.21
C VAL A 138 21.62 -3.51 -7.75
N ILE A 139 20.64 -3.26 -6.89
CA ILE A 139 19.31 -2.74 -7.28
C ILE A 139 19.32 -1.24 -7.62
N ALA A 140 20.07 -0.43 -6.89
CA ALA A 140 20.18 1.00 -7.19
C ALA A 140 20.82 1.28 -8.54
N ALA A 141 21.84 0.51 -8.93
CA ALA A 141 22.42 0.60 -10.26
C ALA A 141 21.43 0.15 -11.35
N ALA A 142 20.58 -0.81 -11.02
CA ALA A 142 19.65 -1.40 -11.98
C ALA A 142 18.50 -0.46 -12.38
N VAL A 143 17.96 0.37 -11.48
CA VAL A 143 16.88 1.34 -11.82
C VAL A 143 17.41 2.66 -12.40
N LYS A 144 18.72 2.85 -12.35
CA LYS A 144 19.40 4.08 -12.73
C LYS A 144 19.20 4.36 -14.23
N GLY A 145 18.53 5.47 -14.54
CA GLY A 145 18.25 5.89 -15.92
C GLY A 145 16.94 5.37 -16.50
N THR A 146 16.11 4.70 -15.70
CA THR A 146 14.75 4.30 -16.08
C THR A 146 13.69 5.23 -15.46
N ASN A 147 12.42 5.13 -15.90
CA ASN A 147 11.28 5.84 -15.29
C ASN A 147 10.76 5.16 -14.01
N ILE A 148 11.58 4.31 -13.37
CA ILE A 148 11.20 3.49 -12.21
C ILE A 148 11.76 4.14 -10.96
N THR A 149 10.90 4.39 -9.98
CA THR A 149 11.31 4.91 -8.68
C THR A 149 11.80 3.77 -7.80
N LEU A 150 12.82 4.00 -6.98
CA LEU A 150 13.30 2.99 -6.04
C LEU A 150 12.74 3.23 -4.63
N LEU A 151 12.13 2.21 -4.10
CA LEU A 151 11.75 2.05 -2.71
C LEU A 151 12.84 1.43 -1.86
N ASP A 152 13.74 2.27 -1.37
CA ASP A 152 14.88 1.79 -0.59
C ASP A 152 14.54 1.51 0.89
N ILE A 153 14.39 0.23 1.24
CA ILE A 153 14.08 -0.26 2.59
C ILE A 153 15.25 -0.94 3.31
N THR A 154 16.37 -1.24 2.66
CA THR A 154 17.36 -2.19 3.20
C THR A 154 18.04 -1.69 4.45
N ALA A 155 18.70 -0.54 4.33
CA ALA A 155 19.54 -0.02 5.39
C ALA A 155 18.74 0.31 6.66
N LEU A 156 17.49 0.78 6.51
CA LEU A 156 16.66 1.08 7.68
C LEU A 156 16.24 -0.20 8.39
N SER A 157 15.92 -1.24 7.61
CA SER A 157 15.42 -2.49 8.15
C SER A 157 16.55 -3.26 8.83
N ASP A 158 17.81 -3.04 8.41
CA ASP A 158 19.00 -3.63 9.04
C ASP A 158 19.20 -3.17 10.48
N LEU A 159 18.68 -1.98 10.83
CA LEU A 159 18.83 -1.45 12.17
C LEU A 159 17.73 -1.92 13.13
N ARG A 160 16.77 -2.70 12.63
CA ARG A 160 15.51 -3.02 13.33
C ARG A 160 15.41 -4.50 13.70
N ASP A 161 16.49 -5.13 14.15
CA ASP A 161 16.45 -6.56 14.50
C ASP A 161 15.40 -6.95 15.55
N GLU A 162 14.96 -6.00 16.37
CA GLU A 162 13.91 -6.18 17.37
C GLU A 162 12.49 -6.27 16.78
N GLY A 163 12.32 -5.84 15.53
CA GLY A 163 11.04 -5.95 14.84
C GLY A 163 10.67 -7.38 14.48
N HIS A 164 11.58 -8.34 14.69
CA HIS A 164 11.38 -9.73 14.33
C HIS A 164 10.42 -10.49 15.26
N ILE A 165 9.69 -11.42 14.68
CA ILE A 165 8.73 -12.27 15.40
C ILE A 165 9.44 -13.15 16.45
N SER A 166 10.65 -13.59 16.13
CA SER A 166 11.45 -14.50 16.93
C SER A 166 10.64 -15.77 17.30
N ARG A 167 10.55 -16.11 18.59
CA ARG A 167 9.78 -17.24 19.12
C ARG A 167 8.27 -16.96 19.27
N TYR A 168 7.79 -15.73 19.04
CA TYR A 168 6.38 -15.34 19.26
C TYR A 168 5.46 -15.67 18.09
N SER A 169 5.82 -16.72 17.38
CA SER A 169 4.99 -17.30 16.34
C SER A 169 4.00 -18.26 16.97
N VAL A 170 2.76 -18.23 16.48
CA VAL A 170 1.71 -19.20 16.81
C VAL A 170 2.14 -20.65 16.46
N LYS A 171 3.24 -20.85 15.72
CA LYS A 171 3.79 -22.15 15.29
C LYS A 171 5.24 -22.40 15.73
N ALA A 172 5.68 -21.77 16.81
CA ALA A 172 7.05 -21.93 17.27
C ALA A 172 7.37 -23.41 17.58
N THR A 173 8.42 -23.95 16.94
CA THR A 173 9.06 -25.21 17.37
C THR A 173 10.02 -24.88 18.50
N ALA A 174 10.00 -25.67 19.57
CA ALA A 174 10.93 -25.51 20.67
C ALA A 174 12.38 -25.51 20.15
N GLY A 175 13.11 -24.41 20.38
CA GLY A 175 14.49 -24.22 19.94
C GLY A 175 14.68 -23.53 18.58
N VAL A 176 13.61 -23.00 17.96
CA VAL A 176 13.66 -22.33 16.64
C VAL A 176 13.10 -20.90 16.73
N ASN A 177 13.76 -19.95 16.06
CA ASN A 177 13.38 -18.52 16.04
C ASN A 177 13.18 -18.00 14.62
N ASP A 178 12.25 -17.06 14.46
CA ASP A 178 12.00 -16.36 13.21
C ASP A 178 12.67 -14.98 13.18
N CYS A 179 13.80 -14.92 12.49
CA CYS A 179 14.66 -13.73 12.41
C CYS A 179 14.69 -13.12 11.02
N LEU A 180 13.62 -13.36 10.28
CA LEU A 180 13.44 -12.95 8.89
C LEU A 180 12.16 -12.12 8.76
N HIS A 181 11.11 -12.45 9.51
CA HIS A 181 9.82 -11.79 9.44
C HIS A 181 9.57 -10.82 10.57
N TRP A 182 8.62 -9.92 10.34
CA TRP A 182 8.34 -8.78 11.17
C TRP A 182 7.01 -8.88 11.89
N CYS A 183 6.92 -8.34 13.10
CA CYS A 183 5.66 -8.14 13.79
C CYS A 183 4.78 -7.11 13.07
N LEU A 184 3.46 -7.25 13.25
CA LEU A 184 2.46 -6.24 12.88
C LEU A 184 1.68 -5.82 14.14
N PRO A 185 1.54 -4.51 14.42
CA PRO A 185 2.15 -3.40 13.67
C PRO A 185 3.69 -3.41 13.72
N GLY A 186 4.37 -3.01 12.64
CA GLY A 186 5.84 -3.04 12.56
C GLY A 186 6.45 -2.66 11.21
N ILE A 187 7.67 -3.13 10.93
CA ILE A 187 8.50 -2.63 9.82
C ILE A 187 7.86 -2.77 8.42
N PRO A 188 7.04 -3.79 8.12
CA PRO A 188 6.29 -3.83 6.88
C PRO A 188 5.24 -2.73 6.77
N ASP A 189 4.74 -2.18 7.88
CA ASP A 189 3.95 -0.95 7.85
C ASP A 189 4.83 0.21 7.40
N THR A 190 6.08 0.29 7.87
CA THR A 190 7.07 1.24 7.32
C THR A 190 7.36 0.99 5.83
N TRP A 191 7.30 -0.25 5.36
CA TRP A 191 7.48 -0.54 3.93
C TRP A 191 6.25 -0.27 3.09
N ASN A 192 5.04 -0.45 3.63
CA ASN A 192 3.81 -0.06 2.97
C ASN A 192 3.69 1.47 3.00
N GLU A 193 4.14 2.14 4.06
CA GLU A 193 4.37 3.58 4.10
C GLU A 193 5.34 4.00 2.99
N LEU A 194 6.33 3.16 2.71
CA LEU A 194 7.27 3.36 1.62
C LEU A 194 6.62 3.04 0.26
N LEU A 195 5.99 1.89 0.03
CA LEU A 195 5.41 1.51 -1.26
C LEU A 195 4.17 2.34 -1.59
N VAL A 196 3.39 2.77 -0.62
CA VAL A 196 2.37 3.79 -0.83
C VAL A 196 3.05 5.16 -1.05
N ALA A 197 4.27 5.40 -0.52
CA ALA A 197 5.15 6.51 -0.97
C ALA A 197 5.76 6.29 -2.36
N GLN A 198 5.15 5.42 -3.15
CA GLN A 198 5.59 4.99 -4.43
C GLN A 198 4.36 4.79 -5.32
N ILE A 199 3.84 3.58 -5.42
CA ILE A 199 2.72 3.06 -6.22
C ILE A 199 1.80 4.13 -6.89
#